data_AF-A0A183Q1C6-F1
#
_entry.id   AF-A0A183Q1C6-F1
#
_cell.length_a   1.000
_cell.length_b   1.000
_cell.length_c   1.000
_cell.angle_alpha   90.00
_cell.angle_beta   90.00
_cell.angle_gamma   90.00
#
_symmetry.space_group_name_H-M   'P 1'
#
loop_
_entity.id
_entity.type
_entity.pdbx_description
1 polymer ?
#
loop_
_entity_poly.entity_id
_entity_poly.type
_entity_poly.pdbx_seq_one_letter_code
_entity_poly.pdbx_strand_id
1 'polypeptide(L)'
;MVSKPLDLPKREIISFDGNPMNYWGFIRDFEDRFDECVKSRSRFNYLVQYCDGEAKATIVNCALLEPEEDYGGALELPEDAFGQKHIIAHAFIPKMQSIPVIKQTD
;
A
#
# COMPACT_ATOMS: atom_id res chain seq x y z
N MET A 1 19.39 6.47 37.81
CA MET A 1 19.43 5.48 36.71
C MET A 1 18.41 5.93 35.68
N VAL A 2 18.84 6.49 34.55
CA VAL A 2 17.94 6.92 33.47
C VAL A 2 17.76 5.73 32.53
N SER A 3 16.55 5.19 32.48
CA SER A 3 16.14 4.19 31.50
C SER A 3 16.26 4.81 30.11
N LYS A 4 17.17 4.26 29.30
CA LYS A 4 17.22 4.54 27.86
C LYS A 4 15.84 4.16 27.27
N PRO A 5 15.18 5.04 26.49
CA PRO A 5 14.06 4.59 25.69
C PRO A 5 14.56 3.44 24.80
N LEU A 6 13.83 2.34 24.78
CA LEU A 6 14.01 1.29 23.78
C LEU A 6 13.72 1.96 22.44
N ASP A 7 14.77 2.31 21.70
CA ASP A 7 14.67 2.73 20.30
C ASP A 7 14.07 1.54 19.53
N LEU A 8 12.75 1.49 19.49
CA LEU A 8 12.01 0.63 18.58
C LEU A 8 12.54 0.91 17.17
N PRO A 9 12.83 -0.13 16.37
CA PRO A 9 13.27 0.09 15.00
C PRO A 9 12.27 1.04 14.34
N LYS A 10 12.77 2.16 13.79
CA LYS A 10 11.93 3.09 13.03
C LYS A 10 11.15 2.25 12.04
N ARG A 11 9.82 2.28 12.13
CA ARG A 11 8.93 1.52 11.25
C ARG A 11 9.17 2.04 9.83
N GLU A 12 10.11 1.41 9.14
CA GLU A 12 10.53 1.75 7.79
C GLU A 12 9.27 1.66 6.93
N ILE A 13 8.94 2.75 6.28
CA ILE A 13 7.70 2.83 5.50
C ILE A 13 8.06 2.25 4.16
N ILE A 14 7.65 1.02 3.93
CA ILE A 14 7.81 0.38 2.63
C ILE A 14 6.94 1.19 1.68
N SER A 15 7.57 1.87 0.72
CA SER A 15 6.83 2.58 -0.31
C SER A 15 6.05 1.59 -1.17
N PHE A 16 4.87 2.01 -1.61
CA PHE A 16 4.03 1.21 -2.48
C PHE A 16 4.35 1.52 -3.94
N ASP A 17 4.84 0.52 -4.66
CA ASP A 17 5.27 0.62 -6.05
C ASP A 17 4.16 0.30 -7.06
N GLY A 18 3.01 -0.20 -6.59
CA GLY A 18 1.91 -0.67 -7.42
C GLY A 18 1.74 -2.19 -7.42
N ASN A 19 2.58 -2.96 -6.69
CA ASN A 19 2.43 -4.41 -6.63
C ASN A 19 1.14 -4.84 -5.90
N PRO A 20 0.15 -5.43 -6.58
CA PRO A 20 -1.14 -5.80 -5.97
C PRO A 20 -1.01 -6.69 -4.73
N MET A 21 0.01 -7.54 -4.68
CA MET A 21 0.25 -8.44 -3.55
C MET A 21 0.57 -7.70 -2.24
N ASN A 22 1.13 -6.50 -2.34
CA ASN A 22 1.54 -5.70 -1.20
C ASN A 22 0.47 -4.67 -0.81
N TYR A 23 -0.57 -4.48 -1.64
CA TYR A 23 -1.56 -3.42 -1.48
C TYR A 23 -2.24 -3.43 -0.10
N TRP A 24 -2.86 -4.55 0.29
CA TRP A 24 -3.57 -4.64 1.57
C TRP A 24 -2.66 -4.53 2.80
N GLY A 25 -1.41 -4.97 2.67
CA GLY A 25 -0.40 -4.78 3.71
C GLY A 25 -0.07 -3.30 3.89
N PHE A 26 0.21 -2.62 2.76
CA PHE A 26 0.50 -1.21 2.71
C PHE A 26 -0.64 -0.34 3.23
N ILE A 27 -1.87 -0.53 2.75
CA ILE A 27 -3.03 0.28 3.17
C ILE A 27 -3.29 0.16 4.66
N ARG A 28 -3.29 -1.06 5.21
CA ARG A 28 -3.46 -1.25 6.66
C ARG A 28 -2.35 -0.58 7.46
N ASP A 29 -1.09 -0.76 7.04
CA ASP A 29 0.06 -0.12 7.69
C ASP A 29 0.06 1.41 7.55
N PHE A 30 -0.59 1.95 6.53
CA PHE A 30 -0.75 3.37 6.29
C PHE A 30 -1.85 3.96 7.18
N GLU A 31 -3.03 3.34 7.20
CA GLU A 31 -4.18 3.79 7.99
C GLU A 31 -3.89 3.77 9.50
N ASP A 32 -3.19 2.74 9.98
CA ASP A 32 -2.76 2.62 11.38
C ASP A 32 -1.86 3.76 11.87
N ARG A 33 -1.31 4.61 10.97
CA ARG A 33 -0.42 5.73 11.36
C ARG A 33 -1.16 7.03 11.65
N PHE A 34 -2.40 7.17 11.19
CA PHE A 34 -3.12 8.42 11.33
C PHE A 34 -4.15 8.29 12.42
N ASP A 35 -4.03 9.14 13.45
CA ASP A 35 -5.13 9.35 14.38
C ASP A 35 -6.37 9.86 13.64
N GLU A 36 -7.56 9.56 14.16
CA GLU A 36 -8.85 9.96 13.58
C GLU A 36 -8.94 11.48 13.33
N CYS A 37 -8.21 12.29 14.09
CA CYS A 37 -8.15 13.75 14.01
C CYS A 37 -7.41 14.31 12.77
N VAL A 38 -6.68 13.48 12.01
CA VAL A 38 -5.94 13.96 10.84
C VAL A 38 -6.90 14.23 9.69
N LYS A 39 -6.82 15.45 9.11
CA LYS A 39 -7.67 15.86 7.98
C LYS A 39 -7.46 14.96 6.76
N SER A 40 -8.54 14.68 6.03
CA SER A 40 -8.57 13.90 4.79
C SER A 40 -7.50 14.34 3.78
N ARG A 41 -7.37 15.65 3.55
CA ARG A 41 -6.36 16.22 2.64
C ARG A 41 -4.93 15.92 3.07
N SER A 42 -4.65 15.97 4.37
CA SER A 42 -3.32 15.64 4.90
C SER A 42 -3.02 14.16 4.73
N ARG A 43 -3.98 13.27 5.04
CA ARG A 43 -3.84 11.83 4.81
C ARG A 43 -3.57 11.53 3.34
N PHE A 44 -4.32 12.12 2.43
CA PHE A 44 -4.09 11.95 1.00
C PHE A 44 -2.68 12.37 0.55
N ASN A 45 -2.20 13.54 1.00
CA ASN A 45 -0.86 14.00 0.66
C ASN A 45 0.22 13.05 1.19
N TYR A 46 0.03 12.47 2.37
CA TYR A 46 0.93 11.44 2.87
C TYR A 46 0.85 10.15 2.04
N LEU A 47 -0.35 9.74 1.61
CA LEU A 47 -0.52 8.56 0.75
C LEU A 47 0.30 8.70 -0.53
N VAL A 48 0.22 9.85 -1.21
CA VAL A 48 1.01 10.16 -2.40
C VAL A 48 2.52 10.16 -2.13
N GLN A 49 2.95 10.55 -0.92
CA GLN A 49 4.37 10.53 -0.53
C GLN A 49 4.92 9.11 -0.32
N TYR A 50 4.08 8.18 0.11
CA TYR A 50 4.48 6.78 0.32
C TYR A 50 4.23 5.89 -0.89
N CYS A 51 3.76 6.44 -2.00
CA CYS A 51 3.64 5.73 -3.26
C CYS A 51 4.73 6.18 -4.23
N ASP A 52 5.23 5.22 -4.99
CA ASP A 52 6.23 5.41 -6.04
C ASP A 52 5.72 4.84 -7.37
N GLY A 53 6.39 5.20 -8.46
CA GLY A 53 6.13 4.63 -9.79
C GLY A 53 4.67 4.70 -10.23
N GLU A 54 4.13 3.56 -10.63
CA GLU A 54 2.76 3.42 -11.16
C GLU A 54 1.71 3.71 -10.09
N ALA A 55 1.91 3.24 -8.85
CA ALA A 55 0.98 3.54 -7.76
C ALA A 55 0.81 5.05 -7.55
N LYS A 56 1.91 5.80 -7.54
CA LYS A 56 1.87 7.26 -7.38
C LYS A 56 1.11 7.93 -8.52
N ALA A 57 1.39 7.51 -9.76
CA ALA A 57 0.73 8.07 -10.93
C ALA A 57 -0.79 7.84 -10.88
N THR A 58 -1.22 6.63 -10.53
CA THR A 58 -2.63 6.25 -10.37
C THR A 58 -3.32 7.10 -9.29
N ILE A 59 -2.71 7.22 -8.11
CA ILE A 59 -3.28 7.96 -6.98
C ILE A 59 -3.36 9.47 -7.27
N VAL A 60 -2.30 10.06 -7.84
CA VAL A 60 -2.29 11.49 -8.19
C VAL A 60 -3.34 11.80 -9.26
N ASN A 61 -3.47 10.92 -10.27
CA ASN A 61 -4.48 11.10 -11.31
C ASN A 61 -5.90 11.03 -10.73
N CYS A 62 -6.12 10.22 -9.70
CA CYS A 62 -7.42 10.14 -9.01
C CYS A 62 -7.79 11.45 -8.30
N ALA A 63 -6.85 12.09 -7.61
CA ALA A 63 -7.12 13.39 -6.95
C ALA A 63 -7.38 14.55 -7.92
N LEU A 64 -6.98 14.43 -9.19
CA LEU A 64 -7.37 15.40 -10.21
C LEU A 64 -8.82 15.23 -10.67
N LEU A 65 -9.40 14.04 -10.49
CA LEU A 65 -10.72 13.67 -11.00
C LEU A 65 -11.83 13.88 -9.96
N GLU A 66 -11.54 13.80 -8.66
CA GLU A 66 -12.52 14.01 -7.60
C GLU A 66 -12.17 15.20 -6.70
N PRO A 67 -13.07 16.19 -6.54
CA PRO A 67 -12.88 17.27 -5.58
C PRO A 67 -12.83 16.67 -4.16
N GLU A 68 -11.71 16.93 -3.48
CA GLU A 68 -11.24 16.28 -2.25
C GLU A 68 -12.09 16.59 -1.01
N GLU A 69 -13.33 16.11 -0.96
CA GLU A 69 -14.16 16.18 0.26
C GLU A 69 -14.02 14.92 1.12
N ASP A 70 -13.71 13.76 0.55
CA ASP A 70 -13.56 12.52 1.32
C ASP A 70 -12.26 11.75 0.97
N TYR A 71 -11.53 11.35 2.01
CA TYR A 71 -10.36 10.48 1.89
C TYR A 71 -10.78 9.07 1.42
N GLY A 72 -11.99 8.63 1.75
CA GLY A 72 -12.53 7.35 1.31
C GLY A 72 -12.63 7.23 -0.21
N GLY A 73 -13.16 8.25 -0.91
CA GLY A 73 -13.26 8.25 -2.37
C GLY A 73 -11.90 8.18 -3.06
N ALA A 74 -10.88 8.83 -2.49
CA ALA A 74 -9.51 8.79 -3.02
C ALA A 74 -8.84 7.39 -2.94
N LEU A 75 -9.37 6.47 -2.13
CA LEU A 75 -8.91 5.08 -2.03
C LEU A 75 -9.66 4.12 -2.94
N GLU A 76 -10.83 4.50 -3.47
CA GLU A 76 -11.65 3.62 -4.30
C GLU A 76 -10.92 3.18 -5.58
N LEU A 77 -10.30 4.13 -6.29
CA LEU A 77 -9.59 3.82 -7.53
C LEU A 77 -8.27 3.05 -7.31
N PRO A 78 -7.44 3.35 -6.31
CA PRO A 78 -6.33 2.48 -5.92
C PRO A 78 -6.78 1.08 -5.53
N GLU A 79 -7.90 0.93 -4.84
CA GLU A 79 -8.46 -0.37 -4.48
C GLU A 79 -8.90 -1.14 -5.73
N ASP A 80 -9.55 -0.47 -6.67
CA ASP A 80 -9.94 -1.05 -7.95
C ASP A 80 -8.74 -1.46 -8.82
N ALA A 81 -7.68 -0.65 -8.81
CA ALA A 81 -6.47 -0.91 -9.58
C ALA A 81 -5.61 -2.04 -8.98
N PHE A 82 -5.49 -2.10 -7.65
CA PHE A 82 -4.49 -2.95 -6.98
C PHE A 82 -5.06 -3.89 -5.91
N GLY A 83 -6.16 -3.53 -5.26
CA GLY A 83 -6.76 -4.25 -4.14
C GLY A 83 -7.73 -5.36 -4.53
N GLN A 84 -8.20 -5.36 -5.77
CA GLN A 84 -9.18 -6.34 -6.24
C GLN A 84 -8.65 -7.78 -6.15
N LYS A 85 -9.46 -8.68 -5.59
CA LYS A 85 -9.08 -10.09 -5.36
C LYS A 85 -8.59 -10.80 -6.63
N HIS A 86 -9.22 -10.51 -7.76
CA HIS A 86 -8.85 -11.11 -9.05
C HIS A 86 -7.50 -10.58 -9.56
N ILE A 87 -7.17 -9.31 -9.32
CA ILE A 87 -5.87 -8.71 -9.65
C ILE A 87 -4.77 -9.35 -8.79
N ILE A 88 -5.01 -9.49 -7.48
CA ILE A 88 -4.06 -10.13 -6.57
C ILE A 88 -3.82 -11.59 -6.95
N ALA A 89 -4.89 -12.33 -7.24
CA ALA A 89 -4.78 -13.72 -7.69
C ALA A 89 -3.97 -13.84 -8.99
N HIS A 90 -4.20 -12.94 -9.95
CA HIS A 90 -3.46 -12.90 -11.20
C HIS A 90 -1.97 -12.58 -10.99
N ALA A 91 -1.64 -11.66 -10.07
CA ALA A 91 -0.26 -11.36 -9.68
C ALA A 91 0.44 -12.54 -8.97
N PHE A 92 -0.31 -13.46 -8.36
CA PHE A 92 0.22 -14.63 -7.67
C PHE A 92 0.59 -15.79 -8.62
N ILE A 93 -0.11 -15.95 -9.75
CA ILE A 93 0.12 -17.02 -10.73
C ILE A 93 1.59 -17.13 -11.18
N PRO A 94 2.28 -16.06 -11.64
CA PRO A 94 3.67 -16.16 -12.06
C PRO A 94 4.62 -16.55 -10.92
N LYS A 95 4.32 -16.18 -9.67
CA LYS A 95 5.11 -16.62 -8.51
C LYS A 95 4.99 -18.13 -8.28
N MET A 96 3.81 -18.71 -8.45
CA MET A 96 3.63 -20.16 -8.33
C MET A 96 4.42 -20.92 -9.40
N GLN A 97 4.51 -20.40 -10.62
CA GLN A 97 5.27 -21.02 -11.71
C GLN A 97 6.79 -20.96 -11.49
N SER A 98 7.27 -20.02 -10.66
CA SER A 98 8.68 -19.89 -10.31
C SER A 98 9.13 -20.79 -9.15
N ILE A 99 8.20 -21.48 -8.47
CA ILE A 99 8.55 -22.43 -7.41
C ILE A 99 9.25 -23.62 -8.09
N PRO A 100 10.54 -23.88 -7.80
CA PRO A 100 11.22 -25.01 -8.38
C PRO A 100 10.50 -26.28 -7.94
N VAL A 101 9.99 -27.03 -8.91
CA VAL A 101 9.43 -28.37 -8.67
C VAL A 101 10.54 -29.18 -8.02
N ILE A 102 10.37 -29.50 -6.74
CA ILE A 102 11.25 -30.42 -6.03
C ILE A 102 11.04 -31.76 -6.72
N LYS A 103 11.93 -32.09 -7.67
CA LYS A 103 11.96 -33.42 -8.26
C LYS A 103 12.29 -34.38 -7.12
N GLN A 104 11.33 -35.20 -6.71
CA GLN A 104 11.63 -36.40 -5.94
C GLN A 104 12.55 -37.25 -6.81
N THR A 105 13.83 -37.26 -6.47
CA THR A 105 14.78 -38.26 -6.95
C THR A 105 14.46 -39.57 -6.24
N ASP A 106 14.07 -40.55 -7.05
CA ASP A 106 14.07 -41.99 -6.75
C ASP A 106 15.48 -42.45 -6.34
#